data_AF-A0A421EG71-F1
#
_entry.id   AF-A0A421EG71-F1
#
_cell.length_a   1.000
_cell.length_b   1.000
_cell.length_c   1.000
_cell.angle_alpha   90.00
_cell.angle_beta   90.00
_cell.angle_gamma   90.00
#
_symmetry.space_group_name_H-M   'P 1'
#
loop_
_entity.id
_entity.type
_entity.pdbx_description
1 polymer ?
#
loop_
_entity_poly.entity_id
_entity_poly.type
_entity_poly.pdbx_seq_one_letter_code
_entity_poly.pdbx_strand_id
1 'polypeptide(L)'
;MNNNRQLWIVAAVSLLLIFGGSGLAWTVQTDGGSVEVRDVRFSGTNGTMMSGTLYIPEEASSASPQPGVLAVHGYINSKETQSPFAIEYARRGFVVLAIDQTGHGYSDPPAFKNGYGGPDSLEYLRSLDYVDNENIGLEGHSMGGWTVVTAAAAHPDGYESMVIEGSSTGSNRAPEGTDSFPRNLAVVFSEYDEFSPLMWGTASASDVEQSDKLQTVFGTDSAVTESRTYGSVDDGTARRLYTPATTHPGDHFSTAAIGASIEWLQLTLEGEDEMDPSNQVWYWKSLGTFIALIGGVLSLFPAGGLLVERASTDRLRREYPEGKGMTGAKRYAASLLAATIPIVTYFPLQDAAPAIIGLSWLFPQQINNGVIVWALGNAVITAVLFAVWHYTTNADDPSVSLANYGLDTGDGARTVGVSVLAGVATVAVLYLLEAVVAFLFQTDFRIWVFAIKLLSPAQFRISFSYLLPLFAFFVVLGALLHGQLRPEGESRSLRRAMATNWLIVVGGFVVLLAVQYVPLLSGRPLPLGHPLLTILALQFVALLSIVSFVSTYFFRKTGRVWVGATINAVLVTWVIVAGTATQFPV
;
A
#
# COMPACT_ATOMS: atom_id res chain seq x y z
N MET A 1 -26.03 22.12 21.34
CA MET A 1 -24.70 22.21 21.96
C MET A 1 -23.66 22.26 20.85
N ASN A 2 -22.85 23.32 20.81
CA ASN A 2 -22.03 23.73 19.65
C ASN A 2 -21.28 22.58 18.94
N ASN A 3 -21.66 22.30 17.68
CA ASN A 3 -20.96 21.36 16.80
C ASN A 3 -19.45 21.63 16.76
N ASN A 4 -19.04 22.90 16.83
CA ASN A 4 -17.64 23.31 16.83
C ASN A 4 -16.86 22.73 18.03
N ARG A 5 -17.46 22.63 19.23
CA ARG A 5 -16.78 22.05 20.41
C ARG A 5 -16.43 20.59 20.17
N GLN A 6 -17.34 19.82 19.56
CA GLN A 6 -17.08 18.42 19.23
C GLN A 6 -15.99 18.29 18.18
N LEU A 7 -15.97 19.16 17.16
CA LEU A 7 -14.90 19.17 16.15
C LEU A 7 -13.53 19.48 16.77
N TRP A 8 -13.44 20.43 17.69
CA TRP A 8 -12.18 20.71 18.38
C TRP A 8 -11.69 19.55 19.27
N ILE A 9 -12.61 18.83 19.92
CA ILE A 9 -12.26 17.61 20.67
C ILE A 9 -11.71 16.55 19.72
N VAL A 10 -12.37 16.31 18.58
CA VAL A 10 -11.88 15.35 17.57
C VAL A 10 -10.53 15.78 17.02
N ALA A 11 -10.32 17.09 16.78
CA ALA A 11 -9.02 17.62 16.35
C ALA A 11 -7.92 17.32 17.38
N ALA A 12 -8.16 17.60 18.66
CA ALA A 12 -7.20 17.30 19.73
C ALA A 12 -6.89 15.80 19.83
N VAL A 13 -7.91 14.95 19.75
CA VAL A 13 -7.72 13.48 19.72
C VAL A 13 -6.93 13.04 18.49
N SER A 14 -7.22 13.57 17.30
CA SER A 14 -6.46 13.22 16.09
C SER A 14 -4.99 13.58 16.22
N LEU A 15 -4.66 14.75 16.78
CA LEU A 15 -3.27 15.16 17.00
C LEU A 15 -2.57 14.27 18.04
N LEU A 16 -3.25 13.94 19.14
CA LEU A 16 -2.71 13.01 20.14
C LEU A 16 -2.37 11.65 19.54
N LEU A 17 -3.25 11.10 18.69
CA LEU A 17 -3.01 9.82 18.01
C LEU A 17 -1.86 9.93 16.99
N ILE A 18 -1.83 11.00 16.19
CA ILE A 18 -0.76 11.26 15.22
C ILE A 18 0.60 11.32 15.93
N PHE A 19 0.76 12.23 16.89
CA PHE A 19 2.06 12.45 17.54
C PHE A 19 2.43 11.33 18.51
N GLY A 20 1.46 10.76 19.23
CA GLY A 20 1.72 9.62 20.13
C GLY A 20 2.07 8.35 19.37
N GLY A 21 1.34 8.03 18.30
CA GLY A 21 1.63 6.88 17.44
C GLY A 21 2.96 7.01 16.70
N SER A 22 3.23 8.19 16.13
CA SER A 22 4.50 8.47 15.44
C SER A 22 5.69 8.47 16.40
N GLY A 23 5.51 8.97 17.63
CA GLY A 23 6.53 8.88 18.68
C GLY A 23 6.86 7.44 19.06
N LEU A 24 5.85 6.59 19.24
CA LEU A 24 6.05 5.15 19.46
C LEU A 24 6.80 4.51 18.30
N ALA A 25 6.39 4.78 17.06
CA ALA A 25 7.02 4.24 15.87
C ALA A 25 8.50 4.67 15.76
N TRP A 26 8.78 5.95 16.03
CA TRP A 26 10.13 6.49 16.06
C TRP A 26 10.99 5.82 17.13
N THR A 27 10.49 5.68 18.36
CA THR A 27 11.25 5.02 19.43
C THR A 27 11.62 3.58 19.09
N VAL A 28 10.73 2.84 18.41
CA VAL A 28 11.01 1.46 18.03
C VAL A 28 12.00 1.38 16.88
N GLN A 29 11.86 2.23 15.85
CA GLN A 29 12.75 2.15 14.69
C GLN A 29 14.19 2.61 14.96
N THR A 30 14.39 3.42 16.00
CA THR A 30 15.71 3.83 16.48
C THR A 30 16.23 2.97 17.63
N ASP A 31 15.49 1.92 18.01
CA ASP A 31 15.76 1.07 19.18
C ASP A 31 16.03 1.88 20.47
N GLY A 32 15.24 2.94 20.68
CA GLY A 32 15.42 3.84 21.83
C GLY A 32 16.59 4.82 21.70
N GLY A 33 17.23 4.90 20.53
CA GLY A 33 18.32 5.81 20.21
C GLY A 33 19.66 5.14 19.91
N SER A 34 19.77 3.81 20.06
CA SER A 34 20.95 3.01 19.72
C SER A 34 21.11 2.78 18.21
N VAL A 35 20.09 3.06 17.40
CA VAL A 35 20.15 2.98 15.94
C VAL A 35 19.87 4.36 15.33
N GLU A 36 20.82 4.89 14.57
CA GLU A 36 20.60 6.06 13.71
C GLU A 36 19.82 5.63 12.46
N VAL A 37 18.71 6.33 12.18
CA VAL A 37 17.94 6.16 10.95
C VAL A 37 18.15 7.38 10.07
N ARG A 38 18.57 7.14 8.81
CA ARG A 38 18.93 8.22 7.88
C ARG A 38 18.45 7.94 6.47
N ASP A 39 17.74 8.90 5.89
CA ASP A 39 17.47 8.90 4.45
C ASP A 39 18.72 9.21 3.64
N VAL A 40 18.98 8.39 2.61
CA VAL A 40 20.12 8.56 1.70
C VAL A 40 19.69 8.66 0.25
N ARG A 41 20.53 9.33 -0.54
CA ARG A 41 20.41 9.47 -1.98
C ARG A 41 21.77 9.21 -2.61
N PHE A 42 21.82 8.33 -3.59
CA PHE A 42 23.06 7.99 -4.30
C PHE A 42 22.81 7.80 -5.79
N SER A 43 23.81 8.16 -6.60
CA SER A 43 23.72 8.02 -8.05
C SER A 43 23.96 6.56 -8.43
N GLY A 44 22.98 5.96 -9.10
CA GLY A 44 23.12 4.65 -9.73
C GLY A 44 23.50 4.74 -11.20
N THR A 45 23.36 3.62 -11.89
CA THR A 45 23.65 3.44 -13.30
C THR A 45 22.89 4.46 -14.16
N ASN A 46 23.57 5.02 -15.16
CA ASN A 46 23.06 6.06 -16.06
C ASN A 46 22.59 7.35 -15.36
N GLY A 47 23.09 7.65 -14.16
CA GLY A 47 22.70 8.84 -13.39
C GLY A 47 21.32 8.72 -12.75
N THR A 48 20.75 7.51 -12.70
CA THR A 48 19.47 7.24 -12.03
C THR A 48 19.64 7.54 -10.54
N MET A 49 18.88 8.50 -10.00
CA MET A 49 18.96 8.76 -8.56
C MET A 49 18.21 7.71 -7.76
N MET A 50 18.94 7.01 -6.89
CA MET A 50 18.39 6.02 -5.98
C MET A 50 18.10 6.63 -4.61
N SER A 51 17.07 6.11 -3.94
CA SER A 51 16.63 6.45 -2.60
C SER A 51 16.76 5.23 -1.69
N GLY A 52 17.23 5.44 -0.47
CA GLY A 52 17.22 4.42 0.57
C GLY A 52 17.05 5.02 1.95
N THR A 53 16.91 4.15 2.94
CA THR A 53 16.97 4.44 4.36
C THR A 53 18.05 3.56 4.95
N LEU A 54 19.05 4.17 5.57
CA LEU A 54 20.09 3.51 6.35
C LEU A 54 19.64 3.39 7.80
N TYR A 55 19.87 2.21 8.36
CA TYR A 55 19.80 1.94 9.79
C TYR A 55 21.22 1.61 10.24
N ILE A 56 21.76 2.43 11.14
CA ILE A 56 23.18 2.40 11.52
C ILE A 56 23.23 2.19 13.04
N PRO A 57 23.62 0.99 13.51
CA PRO A 57 23.85 0.72 14.92
C PRO A 57 24.95 1.62 15.50
N GLU A 58 24.88 1.94 16.79
CA GLU A 58 25.82 2.85 17.48
C GLU A 58 27.28 2.37 17.38
N GLU A 59 27.50 1.06 17.28
CA GLU A 59 28.80 0.40 17.18
C GLU A 59 29.46 0.57 15.80
N ALA A 60 28.69 0.94 14.77
CA ALA A 60 29.18 1.04 13.39
C ALA A 60 30.08 2.27 13.20
N SER A 61 31.36 2.02 12.94
CA SER A 61 32.34 3.08 12.67
C SER A 61 33.45 2.60 11.74
N SER A 62 34.21 3.52 11.13
CA SER A 62 35.35 3.13 10.28
C SER A 62 36.45 2.34 11.03
N ALA A 63 36.49 2.44 12.36
CA ALA A 63 37.42 1.69 13.21
C ALA A 63 36.88 0.32 13.66
N SER A 64 35.56 0.13 13.58
CA SER A 64 34.86 -1.12 13.88
C SER A 64 33.71 -1.27 12.88
N PRO A 65 34.01 -1.65 11.63
CA PRO A 65 32.98 -1.91 10.63
C PRO A 65 32.07 -3.05 11.08
N GLN A 66 30.79 -2.97 10.72
CA GLN A 66 29.76 -3.93 11.13
C GLN A 66 29.19 -4.65 9.90
N PRO A 67 28.64 -5.87 10.05
CA PRO A 67 28.04 -6.59 8.93
C PRO A 67 26.90 -5.78 8.27
N GLY A 68 26.78 -5.90 6.96
CA GLY A 68 25.82 -5.13 6.16
C GLY A 68 24.64 -5.96 5.67
N VAL A 69 23.44 -5.37 5.55
CA VAL A 69 22.30 -6.00 4.88
C VAL A 69 21.67 -5.05 3.86
N LEU A 70 21.56 -5.48 2.61
CA LEU A 70 20.72 -4.83 1.60
C LEU A 70 19.32 -5.42 1.66
N ALA A 71 18.31 -4.64 2.06
CA ALA A 71 16.92 -5.06 2.18
C ALA A 71 16.03 -4.43 1.09
N VAL A 72 15.25 -5.24 0.37
CA VAL A 72 14.57 -4.79 -0.87
C VAL A 72 13.10 -5.19 -0.90
N HIS A 73 12.21 -4.22 -1.13
CA HIS A 73 10.75 -4.43 -1.15
C HIS A 73 10.21 -5.09 -2.44
N GLY A 74 8.92 -5.47 -2.46
CA GLY A 74 8.20 -5.98 -3.65
C GLY A 74 7.65 -4.91 -4.62
N TYR A 75 6.96 -5.33 -5.69
CA TYR A 75 6.61 -4.46 -6.83
C TYR A 75 5.72 -3.23 -6.56
N ILE A 76 4.72 -3.33 -5.69
CA ILE A 76 3.82 -2.19 -5.41
C ILE A 76 4.07 -1.60 -4.03
N ASN A 77 5.34 -1.58 -3.62
CA ASN A 77 5.80 -1.12 -2.31
C ASN A 77 6.87 -0.02 -2.44
N SER A 78 7.33 0.46 -1.29
CA SER A 78 8.49 1.35 -1.14
C SER A 78 9.35 0.87 0.03
N LYS A 79 10.53 1.47 0.20
CA LYS A 79 11.54 1.07 1.22
C LYS A 79 10.98 0.91 2.63
N GLU A 80 10.01 1.74 3.02
CA GLU A 80 9.46 1.72 4.37
C GLU A 80 8.64 0.44 4.65
N THR A 81 8.24 -0.32 3.61
CA THR A 81 7.61 -1.63 3.78
C THR A 81 8.60 -2.65 4.35
N GLN A 82 9.91 -2.46 4.09
CA GLN A 82 10.97 -3.29 4.67
C GLN A 82 11.37 -2.91 6.10
N SER A 83 10.71 -1.92 6.72
CA SER A 83 11.03 -1.53 8.09
C SER A 83 10.96 -2.68 9.12
N PRO A 84 10.06 -3.67 9.03
CA PRO A 84 10.04 -4.77 10.00
C PRO A 84 11.35 -5.57 10.00
N PHE A 85 11.87 -5.92 8.82
CA PHE A 85 13.14 -6.60 8.67
C PHE A 85 14.31 -5.70 9.08
N ALA A 86 14.34 -4.46 8.57
CA ALA A 86 15.45 -3.54 8.81
C ALA A 86 15.62 -3.18 10.30
N ILE A 87 14.52 -3.02 11.05
CA ILE A 87 14.57 -2.76 12.49
C ILE A 87 15.20 -3.95 13.22
N GLU A 88 14.79 -5.18 12.89
CA GLU A 88 15.30 -6.36 13.60
C GLU A 88 16.75 -6.69 13.28
N TYR A 89 17.19 -6.43 12.04
CA TYR A 89 18.59 -6.54 11.66
C TYR A 89 19.43 -5.47 12.36
N ALA A 90 19.00 -4.20 12.34
CA ALA A 90 19.77 -3.12 12.98
C ALA A 90 19.92 -3.31 14.50
N ARG A 91 18.89 -3.84 15.16
CA ARG A 91 18.94 -4.22 16.60
C ARG A 91 19.93 -5.35 16.91
N ARG A 92 20.44 -6.03 15.88
CA ARG A 92 21.43 -7.12 15.97
C ARG A 92 22.80 -6.67 15.47
N GLY A 93 23.05 -5.37 15.33
CA GLY A 93 24.35 -4.86 14.91
C GLY A 93 24.55 -4.80 13.40
N PHE A 94 23.55 -5.15 12.57
CA PHE A 94 23.68 -5.00 11.12
C PHE A 94 23.48 -3.55 10.66
N VAL A 95 24.36 -3.05 9.78
CA VAL A 95 24.09 -1.84 9.00
C VAL A 95 23.14 -2.19 7.87
N VAL A 96 21.92 -1.66 7.90
CA VAL A 96 20.88 -2.02 6.92
C VAL A 96 20.65 -0.89 5.94
N LEU A 97 20.70 -1.19 4.65
CA LEU A 97 20.22 -0.31 3.58
C LEU A 97 18.90 -0.84 3.02
N ALA A 98 17.79 -0.20 3.38
CA ALA A 98 16.49 -0.45 2.76
C ALA A 98 16.27 0.49 1.59
N ILE A 99 16.16 -0.01 0.36
CA ILE A 99 16.09 0.84 -0.85
C ILE A 99 14.68 0.97 -1.43
N ASP A 100 14.43 2.09 -2.09
CA ASP A 100 13.39 2.19 -3.10
C ASP A 100 13.97 1.67 -4.43
N GLN A 101 13.36 0.66 -5.03
CA GLN A 101 13.78 0.17 -6.35
C GLN A 101 13.58 1.24 -7.42
N THR A 102 14.28 1.11 -8.56
CA THR A 102 14.08 2.00 -9.73
C THR A 102 12.59 2.20 -10.03
N GLY A 103 12.16 3.45 -10.19
CA GLY A 103 10.75 3.83 -10.41
C GLY A 103 9.79 3.66 -9.24
N HIS A 104 10.27 3.34 -8.04
CA HIS A 104 9.45 3.22 -6.82
C HIS A 104 9.82 4.31 -5.82
N GLY A 105 8.90 4.60 -4.91
CA GLY A 105 9.11 5.56 -3.83
C GLY A 105 9.74 6.86 -4.34
N TYR A 106 10.96 7.14 -3.87
CA TYR A 106 11.70 8.33 -4.25
C TYR A 106 12.90 8.07 -5.17
N SER A 107 13.02 6.85 -5.72
CA SER A 107 14.01 6.52 -6.75
C SER A 107 13.50 6.89 -8.14
N ASP A 108 14.41 7.33 -9.01
CA ASP A 108 14.06 7.76 -10.37
C ASP A 108 13.47 6.61 -11.20
N PRO A 109 12.45 6.88 -12.02
CA PRO A 109 11.89 5.91 -12.96
C PRO A 109 12.77 5.71 -14.21
N PRO A 110 12.53 4.65 -15.00
CA PRO A 110 11.41 3.73 -14.89
C PRO A 110 11.72 2.43 -14.12
N ALA A 111 10.66 1.84 -13.57
CA ALA A 111 10.72 0.52 -12.96
C ALA A 111 11.24 -0.55 -13.93
N PHE A 112 11.84 -1.60 -13.34
CA PHE A 112 12.44 -2.73 -14.06
C PHE A 112 13.71 -2.41 -14.86
N LYS A 113 14.37 -1.27 -14.59
CA LYS A 113 15.66 -0.92 -15.21
C LYS A 113 16.83 -1.15 -14.26
N ASN A 114 18.04 -1.18 -14.81
CA ASN A 114 19.30 -1.24 -14.07
C ASN A 114 19.33 -2.34 -13.00
N GLY A 115 18.87 -3.55 -13.33
CA GLY A 115 18.76 -4.64 -12.35
C GLY A 115 17.86 -4.30 -11.16
N TYR A 116 16.78 -3.56 -11.43
CA TYR A 116 15.84 -2.98 -10.46
C TYR A 116 16.47 -1.98 -9.47
N GLY A 117 17.76 -1.65 -9.63
CA GLY A 117 18.55 -0.84 -8.69
C GLY A 117 19.37 -1.68 -7.69
N GLY A 118 19.31 -3.01 -7.77
CA GLY A 118 20.02 -3.92 -6.86
C GLY A 118 21.54 -3.75 -6.92
N PRO A 119 22.20 -3.91 -8.09
CA PRO A 119 23.65 -3.75 -8.22
C PRO A 119 24.16 -2.41 -7.68
N ASP A 120 23.54 -1.29 -8.10
CA ASP A 120 23.92 0.07 -7.67
C ASP A 120 23.81 0.23 -6.14
N SER A 121 22.80 -0.40 -5.53
CA SER A 121 22.56 -0.31 -4.09
C SER A 121 23.54 -1.15 -3.28
N LEU A 122 23.93 -2.32 -3.80
CA LEU A 122 24.98 -3.14 -3.19
C LEU A 122 26.33 -2.42 -3.27
N GLU A 123 26.66 -1.80 -4.41
CA GLU A 123 27.87 -0.99 -4.54
C GLU A 123 27.88 0.19 -3.56
N TYR A 124 26.74 0.87 -3.39
CA TYR A 124 26.61 1.95 -2.42
C TYR A 124 26.82 1.45 -0.98
N LEU A 125 26.17 0.36 -0.57
CA LEU A 125 26.33 -0.23 0.76
C LEU A 125 27.81 -0.55 1.05
N ARG A 126 28.50 -1.18 0.09
CA ARG A 126 29.92 -1.54 0.19
C ARG A 126 30.89 -0.37 0.22
N SER A 127 30.44 0.81 -0.22
CA SER A 127 31.23 2.03 -0.20
C SER A 127 31.29 2.73 1.16
N LEU A 128 30.43 2.31 2.10
CA LEU A 128 30.39 2.86 3.44
C LEU A 128 31.53 2.28 4.27
N ASP A 129 32.38 3.13 4.83
CA ASP A 129 33.61 2.73 5.54
C ASP A 129 33.36 2.07 6.90
N TYR A 130 32.12 2.13 7.40
CA TYR A 130 31.63 1.44 8.60
C TYR A 130 30.86 0.15 8.28
N VAL A 131 30.87 -0.32 7.03
CA VAL A 131 30.33 -1.62 6.62
C VAL A 131 31.47 -2.60 6.39
N ASP A 132 31.35 -3.77 7.01
CA ASP A 132 32.25 -4.89 6.74
C ASP A 132 31.89 -5.54 5.40
N ASN A 133 32.79 -5.39 4.43
CA ASN A 133 32.61 -5.90 3.08
C ASN A 133 32.80 -7.43 2.98
N GLU A 134 33.30 -8.08 4.03
CA GLU A 134 33.41 -9.55 4.11
C GLU A 134 32.14 -10.16 4.72
N ASN A 135 31.24 -9.36 5.31
CA ASN A 135 30.03 -9.84 5.98
C ASN A 135 28.78 -9.10 5.48
N ILE A 136 28.38 -9.37 4.23
CA ILE A 136 27.19 -8.75 3.62
C ILE A 136 26.10 -9.78 3.32
N GLY A 137 24.93 -9.54 3.90
CA GLY A 137 23.68 -10.23 3.59
C GLY A 137 22.83 -9.48 2.56
N LEU A 138 22.05 -10.24 1.80
CA LEU A 138 21.05 -9.70 0.88
C LEU A 138 19.66 -10.24 1.26
N GLU A 139 18.69 -9.35 1.48
CA GLU A 139 17.29 -9.71 1.69
C GLU A 139 16.42 -9.08 0.61
N GLY A 140 15.49 -9.87 0.09
CA GLY A 140 14.54 -9.36 -0.88
C GLY A 140 13.17 -10.04 -0.82
N HIS A 141 12.13 -9.22 -0.64
CA HIS A 141 10.74 -9.65 -0.68
C HIS A 141 10.15 -9.58 -2.10
N SER A 142 9.53 -10.67 -2.56
CA SER A 142 8.82 -10.73 -3.84
C SER A 142 9.73 -10.29 -4.99
N MET A 143 9.39 -9.23 -5.73
CA MET A 143 10.29 -8.63 -6.73
C MET A 143 11.65 -8.22 -6.16
N GLY A 144 11.73 -7.85 -4.89
CA GLY A 144 12.99 -7.57 -4.19
C GLY A 144 13.93 -8.77 -4.15
N GLY A 145 13.40 -9.99 -4.10
CA GLY A 145 14.20 -11.23 -4.24
C GLY A 145 14.90 -11.29 -5.60
N TRP A 146 14.19 -10.96 -6.69
CA TRP A 146 14.81 -10.85 -8.02
C TRP A 146 15.87 -9.74 -8.09
N THR A 147 15.66 -8.66 -7.36
CA THR A 147 16.60 -7.54 -7.26
C THR A 147 17.90 -7.95 -6.59
N VAL A 148 17.84 -8.67 -5.46
CA VAL A 148 19.05 -9.15 -4.77
C VAL A 148 19.73 -10.30 -5.52
N VAL A 149 19.00 -11.18 -6.20
CA VAL A 149 19.59 -12.19 -7.09
C VAL A 149 20.32 -11.53 -8.27
N THR A 150 19.77 -10.43 -8.80
CA THR A 150 20.44 -9.65 -9.85
C THR A 150 21.69 -8.93 -9.33
N ALA A 151 21.64 -8.38 -8.11
CA ALA A 151 22.80 -7.77 -7.46
C ALA A 151 23.92 -8.81 -7.23
N ALA A 152 23.58 -9.99 -6.72
CA ALA A 152 24.50 -11.11 -6.53
C ALA A 152 25.17 -11.55 -7.83
N ALA A 153 24.44 -11.62 -8.94
CA ALA A 153 25.02 -11.96 -10.23
C ALA A 153 25.97 -10.88 -10.78
N ALA A 154 25.70 -9.61 -10.48
CA ALA A 154 26.57 -8.50 -10.88
C ALA A 154 27.83 -8.38 -9.99
N HIS A 155 27.73 -8.77 -8.72
CA HIS A 155 28.79 -8.71 -7.72
C HIS A 155 28.91 -10.06 -6.98
N PRO A 156 29.45 -11.11 -7.63
CA PRO A 156 29.49 -12.47 -7.06
C PRO A 156 30.39 -12.60 -5.81
N ASP A 157 31.29 -11.64 -5.59
CA ASP A 157 32.15 -11.53 -4.40
C ASP A 157 31.77 -10.32 -3.54
N GLY A 158 30.54 -9.80 -3.70
CA GLY A 158 30.04 -8.62 -3.00
C GLY A 158 29.11 -8.95 -1.83
N TYR A 159 28.88 -10.23 -1.55
CA TYR A 159 27.96 -10.71 -0.52
C TYR A 159 28.30 -12.16 -0.13
N GLU A 160 27.90 -12.56 1.07
CA GLU A 160 28.12 -13.91 1.61
C GLU A 160 26.83 -14.68 1.89
N SER A 161 25.71 -13.98 2.09
CA SER A 161 24.42 -14.60 2.45
C SER A 161 23.24 -13.97 1.71
N MET A 162 22.21 -14.78 1.44
CA MET A 162 20.98 -14.34 0.80
C MET A 162 19.73 -14.94 1.43
N VAL A 163 18.72 -14.10 1.65
CA VAL A 163 17.34 -14.48 1.97
C VAL A 163 16.43 -13.98 0.85
N ILE A 164 15.67 -14.88 0.24
CA ILE A 164 14.57 -14.52 -0.65
C ILE A 164 13.23 -14.82 0.03
N GLU A 165 12.42 -13.78 0.20
CA GLU A 165 11.19 -13.80 0.99
C GLU A 165 9.99 -13.70 0.05
N GLY A 166 9.07 -14.68 0.07
CA GLY A 166 7.94 -14.73 -0.86
C GLY A 166 8.37 -14.65 -2.34
N SER A 167 9.57 -15.14 -2.67
CA SER A 167 10.21 -14.93 -3.97
C SER A 167 10.88 -16.20 -4.52
N SER A 168 11.60 -16.07 -5.62
CA SER A 168 12.33 -17.14 -6.29
C SER A 168 13.55 -16.61 -7.05
N THR A 169 14.51 -17.47 -7.35
CA THR A 169 15.50 -17.22 -8.42
C THR A 169 14.83 -17.39 -9.80
N GLY A 170 15.42 -16.88 -10.88
CA GLY A 170 14.92 -17.16 -12.24
C GLY A 170 13.61 -16.49 -12.63
N SER A 171 12.68 -17.28 -13.15
CA SER A 171 11.31 -16.89 -13.54
C SER A 171 11.25 -15.85 -14.67
N ASN A 172 12.29 -15.78 -15.51
CA ASN A 172 12.50 -14.73 -16.52
C ASN A 172 12.55 -13.31 -15.92
N ARG A 173 12.88 -13.19 -14.63
CA ARG A 173 12.94 -11.92 -13.89
C ARG A 173 14.31 -11.66 -13.26
N ALA A 174 15.02 -12.73 -12.91
CA ALA A 174 16.40 -12.74 -12.44
C ALA A 174 17.16 -13.94 -13.04
N PRO A 175 18.48 -14.03 -12.88
CA PRO A 175 19.24 -15.24 -13.17
C PRO A 175 18.66 -16.48 -12.45
N GLU A 176 18.72 -17.63 -13.11
CA GLU A 176 18.32 -18.92 -12.53
C GLU A 176 19.24 -19.31 -11.38
N GLY A 177 18.68 -19.95 -10.37
CA GLY A 177 19.45 -20.52 -9.26
C GLY A 177 20.04 -21.89 -9.63
N THR A 178 21.14 -22.23 -8.98
CA THR A 178 21.77 -23.55 -9.01
C THR A 178 21.97 -24.03 -7.57
N ASP A 179 22.52 -25.24 -7.41
CA ASP A 179 22.98 -25.75 -6.11
C ASP A 179 24.06 -24.88 -5.43
N SER A 180 24.67 -23.97 -6.18
CA SER A 180 25.86 -23.18 -5.82
C SER A 180 25.63 -21.67 -5.93
N PHE A 181 24.64 -21.23 -6.72
CA PHE A 181 24.27 -19.83 -6.88
C PHE A 181 22.78 -19.61 -6.56
N PRO A 182 22.43 -18.58 -5.79
CA PRO A 182 23.31 -17.66 -5.06
C PRO A 182 24.05 -18.35 -3.89
N ARG A 183 25.18 -17.75 -3.45
CA ARG A 183 25.85 -18.13 -2.20
C ARG A 183 24.87 -18.07 -1.03
N ASN A 184 24.99 -19.07 -0.14
CA ASN A 184 24.21 -19.26 1.08
C ASN A 184 22.76 -18.73 1.02
N LEU A 185 21.85 -19.54 0.51
CA LEU A 185 20.47 -19.16 0.23
C LEU A 185 19.46 -19.71 1.24
N ALA A 186 18.74 -18.83 1.92
CA ALA A 186 17.44 -19.13 2.51
C ALA A 186 16.31 -18.78 1.53
N VAL A 187 15.38 -19.72 1.39
CA VAL A 187 14.09 -19.51 0.74
C VAL A 187 13.03 -19.46 1.84
N VAL A 188 12.42 -18.29 2.05
CA VAL A 188 11.25 -18.15 2.92
C VAL A 188 10.04 -18.04 2.01
N PHE A 189 9.20 -19.07 1.97
CA PHE A 189 8.05 -19.14 1.07
C PHE A 189 6.79 -19.60 1.81
N SER A 190 5.88 -18.66 2.05
CA SER A 190 4.77 -18.81 2.99
C SER A 190 3.71 -19.81 2.52
N GLU A 191 3.09 -20.55 3.45
CA GLU A 191 2.10 -21.61 3.15
C GLU A 191 0.91 -21.12 2.30
N TYR A 192 0.58 -19.84 2.40
CA TYR A 192 -0.56 -19.21 1.73
C TYR A 192 -0.11 -18.12 0.73
N ASP A 193 1.08 -18.26 0.15
CA ASP A 193 1.58 -17.32 -0.85
C ASP A 193 0.77 -17.35 -2.17
N GLU A 194 0.30 -16.18 -2.60
CA GLU A 194 -0.53 -15.99 -3.78
C GLU A 194 0.18 -16.26 -5.12
N PHE A 195 1.52 -16.28 -5.14
CA PHE A 195 2.36 -16.29 -6.35
C PHE A 195 3.08 -17.62 -6.61
N SER A 196 2.74 -18.69 -5.89
CA SER A 196 3.35 -20.02 -6.04
C SER A 196 3.55 -20.50 -7.50
N PRO A 197 2.56 -20.39 -8.41
CA PRO A 197 2.77 -20.78 -9.82
C PRO A 197 3.85 -19.97 -10.54
N LEU A 198 4.00 -18.68 -10.22
CA LEU A 198 5.00 -17.80 -10.81
C LEU A 198 6.39 -18.01 -10.20
N MET A 199 6.47 -18.28 -8.89
CA MET A 199 7.73 -18.35 -8.16
C MET A 199 8.38 -19.73 -8.29
N TRP A 200 7.64 -20.78 -7.94
CA TRP A 200 8.17 -22.14 -7.80
C TRP A 200 7.48 -23.17 -8.69
N GLY A 201 6.57 -22.73 -9.57
CA GLY A 201 5.93 -23.61 -10.56
C GLY A 201 4.96 -24.63 -9.96
N THR A 202 4.62 -24.51 -8.68
CA THR A 202 3.62 -25.34 -8.01
C THR A 202 2.24 -24.68 -8.10
N ALA A 203 1.18 -25.47 -8.01
CA ALA A 203 -0.18 -24.91 -8.06
C ALA A 203 -0.52 -24.15 -6.77
N SER A 204 -0.19 -24.76 -5.63
CA SER A 204 -0.32 -24.20 -4.29
C SER A 204 1.04 -24.00 -3.63
N ALA A 205 1.15 -22.99 -2.76
CA ALA A 205 2.36 -22.72 -2.01
C ALA A 205 2.69 -23.83 -0.98
N SER A 206 1.67 -24.52 -0.45
CA SER A 206 1.83 -25.72 0.38
C SER A 206 2.59 -26.87 -0.28
N ASP A 207 2.71 -26.85 -1.61
CA ASP A 207 3.38 -27.90 -2.38
C ASP A 207 4.83 -27.52 -2.73
N VAL A 208 5.34 -26.38 -2.24
CA VAL A 208 6.65 -25.82 -2.65
C VAL A 208 7.81 -26.80 -2.43
N GLU A 209 7.75 -27.63 -1.39
CA GLU A 209 8.74 -28.68 -1.10
C GLU A 209 8.91 -29.68 -2.25
N GLN A 210 7.86 -29.86 -3.07
CA GLN A 210 7.82 -30.80 -4.20
C GLN A 210 8.21 -30.14 -5.52
N SER A 211 8.54 -28.84 -5.53
CA SER A 211 8.92 -28.11 -6.74
C SER A 211 10.24 -28.64 -7.33
N ASP A 212 10.21 -29.07 -8.59
CA ASP A 212 11.43 -29.43 -9.36
C ASP A 212 12.43 -28.26 -9.40
N LYS A 213 11.92 -27.03 -9.47
CA LYS A 213 12.74 -25.82 -9.48
C LYS A 213 13.43 -25.62 -8.13
N LEU A 214 12.72 -25.81 -7.02
CA LEU A 214 13.30 -25.73 -5.68
C LEU A 214 14.33 -26.84 -5.46
N GLN A 215 14.01 -28.07 -5.85
CA GLN A 215 14.90 -29.23 -5.79
C GLN A 215 16.22 -28.99 -6.54
N THR A 216 16.15 -28.38 -7.72
CA THR A 216 17.33 -27.98 -8.51
C THR A 216 18.21 -26.98 -7.76
N VAL A 217 17.62 -25.96 -7.13
CA VAL A 217 18.35 -24.95 -6.34
C VAL A 217 18.95 -25.56 -5.06
N PHE A 218 18.33 -26.62 -4.52
CA PHE A 218 18.79 -27.30 -3.31
C PHE A 218 19.74 -28.47 -3.61
N GLY A 219 20.01 -28.78 -4.88
CA GLY A 219 20.89 -29.87 -5.29
C GLY A 219 20.40 -31.25 -4.85
N THR A 220 19.08 -31.49 -4.89
CA THR A 220 18.44 -32.73 -4.44
C THR A 220 17.48 -33.28 -5.48
N ASP A 221 17.35 -34.60 -5.56
CA ASP A 221 16.36 -35.30 -6.43
C ASP A 221 15.08 -35.70 -5.67
N SER A 222 14.98 -35.33 -4.39
CA SER A 222 13.82 -35.59 -3.53
C SER A 222 13.25 -34.29 -2.96
N ALA A 223 11.98 -34.35 -2.53
CA ALA A 223 11.31 -33.23 -1.87
C ALA A 223 12.18 -32.57 -0.80
N VAL A 224 12.20 -31.24 -0.81
CA VAL A 224 12.98 -30.43 0.14
C VAL A 224 12.27 -30.48 1.48
N THR A 225 12.97 -30.94 2.52
CA THR A 225 12.50 -30.86 3.91
C THR A 225 12.67 -29.46 4.48
N GLU A 226 11.59 -28.84 4.96
CA GLU A 226 11.62 -27.58 5.72
C GLU A 226 12.65 -27.61 6.87
N SER A 227 13.28 -26.46 7.13
CA SER A 227 14.26 -26.21 8.21
C SER A 227 15.53 -27.07 8.17
N ARG A 228 15.69 -27.98 7.21
CA ARG A 228 16.93 -28.71 6.99
C ARG A 228 17.92 -27.86 6.20
N THR A 229 19.15 -27.74 6.71
CA THR A 229 20.27 -27.19 5.93
C THR A 229 20.84 -28.26 5.00
N TYR A 230 20.93 -27.92 3.72
CA TYR A 230 21.66 -28.65 2.68
C TYR A 230 22.96 -27.91 2.38
N GLY A 231 23.98 -28.61 1.88
CA GLY A 231 25.29 -28.02 1.58
C GLY A 231 26.05 -27.52 2.81
N SER A 232 26.98 -26.58 2.60
CA SER A 232 27.94 -26.08 3.58
C SER A 232 28.01 -24.55 3.55
N VAL A 233 28.00 -23.89 4.72
CA VAL A 233 28.07 -22.43 4.83
C VAL A 233 29.43 -21.93 4.33
N ASP A 234 30.50 -22.59 4.78
CA ASP A 234 31.89 -22.26 4.43
C ASP A 234 32.15 -22.38 2.92
N ASP A 235 31.48 -23.33 2.24
CA ASP A 235 31.61 -23.50 0.79
C ASP A 235 30.71 -22.54 0.00
N GLY A 236 29.91 -21.71 0.67
CA GLY A 236 28.88 -20.88 0.04
C GLY A 236 27.70 -21.70 -0.50
N THR A 237 27.60 -22.98 -0.14
CA THR A 237 26.63 -23.95 -0.66
C THR A 237 25.45 -24.25 0.28
N ALA A 238 25.31 -23.54 1.41
CA ALA A 238 24.24 -23.78 2.37
C ALA A 238 22.86 -23.33 1.87
N ARG A 239 21.83 -24.20 1.91
CA ARG A 239 20.45 -23.94 1.42
C ARG A 239 19.46 -24.33 2.51
N ARG A 240 18.44 -23.51 2.75
CA ARG A 240 17.37 -23.85 3.69
C ARG A 240 16.02 -23.29 3.26
N LEU A 241 14.97 -24.08 3.40
CA LEU A 241 13.58 -23.69 3.15
C LEU A 241 12.89 -23.41 4.49
N TYR A 242 12.12 -22.33 4.54
CA TYR A 242 11.18 -22.02 5.61
C TYR A 242 9.79 -21.75 5.02
N THR A 243 8.73 -22.28 5.64
CA THR A 243 7.35 -22.14 5.17
C THR A 243 6.44 -21.55 6.25
N PRO A 244 6.59 -20.25 6.60
CA PRO A 244 5.75 -19.64 7.62
C PRO A 244 4.28 -19.65 7.22
N ALA A 245 3.39 -19.90 8.19
CA ALA A 245 1.94 -19.92 8.00
C ALA A 245 1.35 -18.51 7.85
N THR A 246 1.66 -17.84 6.72
CA THR A 246 1.18 -16.50 6.38
C THR A 246 0.97 -16.38 4.86
N THR A 247 0.43 -15.24 4.42
CA THR A 247 0.26 -14.88 2.99
C THR A 247 1.48 -14.14 2.47
N HIS A 248 1.61 -13.94 1.16
CA HIS A 248 2.72 -13.21 0.54
C HIS A 248 2.97 -11.80 1.12
N PRO A 249 1.98 -10.89 1.24
CA PRO A 249 2.20 -9.61 1.93
C PRO A 249 2.31 -9.77 3.45
N GLY A 250 1.96 -10.94 3.98
CA GLY A 250 1.98 -11.27 5.39
C GLY A 250 3.38 -11.55 5.94
N ASP A 251 4.39 -11.73 5.08
CA ASP A 251 5.78 -11.90 5.51
C ASP A 251 6.28 -10.66 6.29
N HIS A 252 5.95 -9.45 5.83
CA HIS A 252 6.25 -8.20 6.56
C HIS A 252 5.52 -8.08 7.90
N PHE A 253 4.57 -8.95 8.19
CA PHE A 253 3.71 -8.93 9.37
C PHE A 253 3.73 -10.25 10.16
N SER A 254 4.74 -11.08 9.94
CA SER A 254 4.89 -12.39 10.56
C SER A 254 6.21 -12.50 11.31
N THR A 255 6.13 -12.77 12.61
CA THR A 255 7.34 -13.02 13.41
C THR A 255 8.07 -14.28 12.99
N ALA A 256 7.37 -15.26 12.42
CA ALA A 256 7.98 -16.48 11.89
C ALA A 256 8.78 -16.21 10.61
N ALA A 257 8.23 -15.40 9.70
CA ALA A 257 8.86 -15.03 8.44
C ALA A 257 10.13 -14.18 8.68
N ILE A 258 9.96 -13.09 9.44
CA ILE A 258 11.08 -12.23 9.86
C ILE A 258 12.10 -13.02 10.68
N GLY A 259 11.65 -13.89 11.58
CA GLY A 259 12.52 -14.75 12.39
C GLY A 259 13.38 -15.70 11.55
N ALA A 260 12.81 -16.32 10.51
CA ALA A 260 13.55 -17.20 9.60
C ALA A 260 14.67 -16.44 8.86
N SER A 261 14.42 -15.20 8.44
CA SER A 261 15.43 -14.36 7.82
C SER A 261 16.56 -14.00 8.79
N ILE A 262 16.24 -13.68 10.04
CA ILE A 262 17.22 -13.37 11.10
C ILE A 262 18.06 -14.60 11.40
N GLU A 263 17.43 -15.76 11.62
CA GLU A 263 18.12 -17.02 11.89
C GLU A 263 19.11 -17.35 10.77
N TRP A 264 18.72 -17.15 9.51
CA TRP A 264 19.61 -17.42 8.39
C TRP A 264 20.82 -16.48 8.36
N LEU A 265 20.61 -15.18 8.53
CA LEU A 265 21.70 -14.21 8.51
C LEU A 265 22.68 -14.44 9.68
N GLN A 266 22.18 -14.72 10.89
CA GLN A 266 23.01 -15.09 12.05
C GLN A 266 23.76 -16.41 11.86
N LEU A 267 23.24 -17.34 11.05
CA LEU A 267 23.94 -18.59 10.75
C LEU A 267 25.10 -18.40 9.76
N THR A 268 25.05 -17.36 8.93
CA THR A 268 25.86 -17.27 7.70
C THR A 268 26.75 -16.03 7.61
N LEU A 269 26.61 -15.10 8.54
CA LEU A 269 27.43 -13.91 8.66
C LEU A 269 28.08 -13.89 10.05
N GLU A 270 29.15 -13.11 10.18
CA GLU A 270 29.85 -12.88 11.45
C GLU A 270 29.75 -11.41 11.87
N GLY A 271 29.91 -11.14 13.18
CA GLY A 271 30.04 -9.80 13.73
C GLY A 271 28.74 -9.16 14.22
N GLU A 272 27.65 -9.91 14.22
CA GLU A 272 26.34 -9.49 14.72
C GLU A 272 26.16 -9.80 16.22
N ASP A 273 25.15 -9.18 16.85
CA ASP A 273 24.72 -9.54 18.20
C ASP A 273 23.88 -10.83 18.17
N GLU A 274 24.25 -11.81 19.00
CA GLU A 274 23.60 -13.11 19.17
C GLU A 274 22.21 -13.03 19.88
N MET A 275 21.37 -12.07 19.48
CA MET A 275 20.00 -11.96 19.98
C MET A 275 19.11 -13.02 19.34
N ASP A 276 18.40 -13.80 20.17
CA ASP A 276 17.47 -14.84 19.71
C ASP A 276 16.52 -14.33 18.60
N PRO A 277 16.34 -15.05 17.47
CA PRO A 277 15.49 -14.64 16.36
C PRO A 277 14.04 -14.32 16.74
N SER A 278 13.52 -14.89 17.84
CA SER A 278 12.18 -14.62 18.36
C SER A 278 12.05 -13.31 19.12
N ASN A 279 13.16 -12.69 19.52
CA ASN A 279 13.19 -11.40 20.22
C ASN A 279 12.98 -10.25 19.22
N GLN A 280 11.72 -10.02 18.88
CA GLN A 280 11.29 -9.03 17.90
C GLN A 280 10.41 -7.94 18.55
N VAL A 281 10.51 -6.72 18.01
CA VAL A 281 9.80 -5.52 18.47
C VAL A 281 9.15 -4.72 17.34
N TRP A 282 9.44 -5.02 16.07
CA TRP A 282 8.93 -4.30 14.89
C TRP A 282 7.41 -4.07 14.89
N TYR A 283 6.63 -4.98 15.47
CA TYR A 283 5.17 -4.87 15.53
C TYR A 283 4.71 -3.66 16.36
N TRP A 284 5.51 -3.17 17.30
CA TRP A 284 5.24 -1.91 18.00
C TRP A 284 5.38 -0.69 17.09
N LYS A 285 6.33 -0.72 16.15
CA LYS A 285 6.43 0.31 15.11
C LYS A 285 5.18 0.29 14.22
N SER A 286 4.77 -0.90 13.77
CA SER A 286 3.54 -1.08 12.97
C SER A 286 2.29 -0.61 13.71
N LEU A 287 2.19 -0.86 15.02
CA LEU A 287 1.11 -0.34 15.86
C LEU A 287 1.16 1.19 15.95
N GLY A 288 2.33 1.77 16.16
CA GLY A 288 2.53 3.22 16.22
C GLY A 288 2.08 3.92 14.95
N THR A 289 2.51 3.44 13.78
CA THR A 289 2.09 4.01 12.48
C THR A 289 0.61 3.79 12.21
N PHE A 290 0.01 2.69 12.70
CA PHE A 290 -1.43 2.46 12.58
C PHE A 290 -2.26 3.42 13.44
N ILE A 291 -1.82 3.67 14.69
CA ILE A 291 -2.43 4.67 15.56
C ILE A 291 -2.35 6.05 14.90
N ALA A 292 -1.19 6.39 14.34
CA ALA A 292 -0.99 7.64 13.62
C ALA A 292 -1.91 7.74 12.39
N LEU A 293 -2.06 6.66 11.62
CA LEU A 293 -2.99 6.58 10.49
C LEU A 293 -4.44 6.83 10.90
N ILE A 294 -4.91 6.22 11.99
CA ILE A 294 -6.25 6.49 12.53
C ILE A 294 -6.40 7.98 12.85
N GLY A 295 -5.40 8.57 13.52
CA GLY A 295 -5.35 10.01 13.79
C GLY A 295 -5.39 10.86 12.52
N GLY A 296 -4.60 10.51 11.51
CA GLY A 296 -4.56 11.15 10.20
C GLY A 296 -5.92 11.14 9.52
N VAL A 297 -6.56 9.98 9.40
CA VAL A 297 -7.93 9.87 8.84
C VAL A 297 -8.94 10.68 9.66
N LEU A 298 -8.85 10.64 10.99
CA LEU A 298 -9.74 11.41 11.86
C LEU A 298 -9.57 12.92 11.69
N SER A 299 -8.38 13.41 11.34
CA SER A 299 -8.10 14.84 11.15
C SER A 299 -8.88 15.48 9.98
N LEU A 300 -9.30 14.69 8.98
CA LEU A 300 -10.08 15.16 7.83
C LEU A 300 -11.42 15.76 8.25
N PHE A 301 -12.09 15.16 9.24
CA PHE A 301 -13.43 15.54 9.69
C PHE A 301 -13.48 16.92 10.40
N PRO A 302 -12.61 17.23 11.38
CA PRO A 302 -12.54 18.56 11.96
C PRO A 302 -11.91 19.58 11.01
N ALA A 303 -10.90 19.22 10.22
CA ALA A 303 -10.30 20.14 9.24
C ALA A 303 -11.35 20.67 8.27
N GLY A 304 -12.04 19.78 7.53
CA GLY A 304 -13.06 20.21 6.59
C GLY A 304 -14.34 20.69 7.28
N GLY A 305 -14.71 20.10 8.41
CA GLY A 305 -15.90 20.49 9.17
C GLY A 305 -15.84 21.94 9.65
N LEU A 306 -14.70 22.35 10.21
CA LEU A 306 -14.48 23.73 10.68
C LEU A 306 -14.36 24.72 9.51
N LEU A 307 -13.74 24.32 8.39
CA LEU A 307 -13.68 25.14 7.17
C LEU A 307 -15.09 25.43 6.62
N VAL A 308 -15.92 24.39 6.50
CA VAL A 308 -17.32 24.53 6.04
C VAL A 308 -18.14 25.39 7.02
N GLU A 309 -17.96 25.22 8.34
CA GLU A 309 -18.66 26.02 9.35
C GLU A 309 -18.24 27.50 9.32
N ARG A 310 -16.94 27.80 9.20
CA ARG A 310 -16.43 29.17 9.19
C ARG A 310 -16.74 29.91 7.91
N ALA A 311 -16.74 29.23 6.77
CA ALA A 311 -17.02 29.88 5.50
C ALA A 311 -18.44 30.46 5.45
N SER A 312 -19.41 29.90 6.18
CA SER A 312 -20.78 30.45 6.40
C SER A 312 -21.42 31.09 5.15
N THR A 313 -21.17 30.52 3.97
CA THR A 313 -21.79 30.96 2.72
C THR A 313 -22.84 29.94 2.30
N ASP A 314 -23.97 30.41 1.76
CA ASP A 314 -25.01 29.56 1.15
C ASP A 314 -24.46 28.69 -0.02
N ARG A 315 -23.26 29.03 -0.49
CA ARG A 315 -22.50 28.30 -1.50
C ARG A 315 -21.99 26.96 -0.96
N LEU A 316 -21.40 26.93 0.24
CA LEU A 316 -20.87 25.68 0.81
C LEU A 316 -21.91 24.91 1.61
N ARG A 317 -22.81 25.61 2.28
CA ARG A 317 -23.81 25.00 3.14
C ARG A 317 -25.20 25.40 2.68
N ARG A 318 -26.10 24.43 2.65
CA ARG A 318 -27.53 24.67 2.51
C ARG A 318 -28.30 23.83 3.50
N GLU A 319 -29.62 24.02 3.51
CA GLU A 319 -30.52 23.09 4.17
C GLU A 319 -30.33 21.68 3.59
N TYR A 320 -30.30 20.69 4.48
CA TYR A 320 -30.11 19.30 4.10
C TYR A 320 -31.27 18.86 3.20
N PRO A 321 -31.03 18.56 1.91
CA PRO A 321 -32.11 18.30 0.96
C PRO A 321 -32.88 17.05 1.35
N GLU A 322 -34.18 17.01 1.10
CA GLU A 322 -34.97 15.79 1.29
C GLU A 322 -34.51 14.67 0.34
N GLY A 323 -34.50 13.44 0.84
CA GLY A 323 -34.21 12.26 0.03
C GLY A 323 -35.39 11.92 -0.88
N LYS A 324 -35.12 11.64 -2.16
CA LYS A 324 -36.11 11.16 -3.14
C LYS A 324 -35.63 9.87 -3.83
N GLY A 325 -34.86 9.08 -3.07
CA GLY A 325 -34.28 7.82 -3.49
C GLY A 325 -35.29 6.65 -3.48
N MET A 326 -34.84 5.50 -3.99
CA MET A 326 -35.61 4.27 -4.01
C MET A 326 -36.04 3.81 -2.59
N THR A 327 -37.21 3.17 -2.50
CA THR A 327 -37.75 2.58 -1.29
C THR A 327 -37.97 1.07 -1.45
N GLY A 328 -38.20 0.36 -0.32
CA GLY A 328 -38.56 -1.05 -0.31
C GLY A 328 -37.58 -1.96 -1.07
N ALA A 329 -38.11 -2.96 -1.77
CA ALA A 329 -37.33 -3.95 -2.50
C ALA A 329 -36.40 -3.34 -3.57
N LYS A 330 -36.84 -2.28 -4.26
CA LYS A 330 -36.02 -1.60 -5.29
C LYS A 330 -34.74 -1.03 -4.69
N ARG A 331 -34.82 -0.44 -3.49
CA ARG A 331 -33.65 0.08 -2.77
C ARG A 331 -32.65 -1.02 -2.45
N TYR A 332 -33.12 -2.14 -1.90
CA TYR A 332 -32.25 -3.26 -1.56
C TYR A 332 -31.58 -3.87 -2.80
N ALA A 333 -32.32 -4.00 -3.90
CA ALA A 333 -31.76 -4.45 -5.17
C ALA A 333 -30.69 -3.48 -5.69
N ALA A 334 -30.93 -2.17 -5.65
CA ALA A 334 -29.95 -1.16 -6.06
C ALA A 334 -28.71 -1.15 -5.13
N SER A 335 -28.89 -1.30 -3.82
CA SER A 335 -27.78 -1.45 -2.87
C SER A 335 -26.94 -2.69 -3.15
N LEU A 336 -27.58 -3.83 -3.49
CA LEU A 336 -26.88 -5.05 -3.86
C LEU A 336 -26.09 -4.86 -5.16
N LEU A 337 -26.71 -4.29 -6.20
CA LEU A 337 -26.02 -3.97 -7.45
C LEU A 337 -24.83 -3.02 -7.22
N ALA A 338 -25.00 -1.99 -6.39
CA ALA A 338 -23.94 -1.06 -6.04
C ALA A 338 -22.75 -1.74 -5.33
N ALA A 339 -23.00 -2.78 -4.53
CA ALA A 339 -21.95 -3.56 -3.87
C ALA A 339 -21.32 -4.60 -4.80
N THR A 340 -22.09 -5.22 -5.70
CA THR A 340 -21.63 -6.34 -6.53
C THR A 340 -20.97 -5.90 -7.85
N ILE A 341 -21.45 -4.85 -8.51
CA ILE A 341 -20.90 -4.40 -9.80
C ILE A 341 -19.40 -4.06 -9.70
N PRO A 342 -18.91 -3.33 -8.68
CA PRO A 342 -17.49 -3.01 -8.58
C PRO A 342 -16.59 -4.23 -8.47
N ILE A 343 -17.01 -5.29 -7.77
CA ILE A 343 -16.20 -6.51 -7.63
C ILE A 343 -16.28 -7.42 -8.85
N VAL A 344 -17.43 -7.48 -9.53
CA VAL A 344 -17.57 -8.26 -10.78
C VAL A 344 -16.74 -7.64 -11.90
N THR A 345 -16.65 -6.32 -11.93
CA THR A 345 -15.86 -5.59 -12.94
C THR A 345 -14.40 -5.40 -12.55
N TYR A 346 -13.98 -5.80 -11.34
CA TYR A 346 -12.67 -5.48 -10.77
C TYR A 346 -11.49 -6.02 -11.59
N PHE A 347 -11.42 -7.32 -11.83
CA PHE A 347 -10.34 -7.90 -12.63
C PHE A 347 -10.48 -7.54 -14.13
N PRO A 348 -11.65 -7.76 -14.78
CA PRO A 348 -11.75 -7.57 -16.23
C PRO A 348 -11.42 -6.15 -16.71
N LEU A 349 -11.83 -5.11 -15.97
CA LEU A 349 -11.56 -3.73 -16.37
C LEU A 349 -10.10 -3.31 -16.12
N GLN A 350 -9.47 -3.85 -15.07
CA GLN A 350 -8.05 -3.59 -14.82
C GLN A 350 -7.17 -4.29 -15.86
N ASP A 351 -7.49 -5.53 -16.22
CA ASP A 351 -6.77 -6.29 -17.25
C ASP A 351 -6.94 -5.66 -18.65
N ALA A 352 -8.07 -5.01 -18.91
CA ALA A 352 -8.31 -4.29 -20.16
C ALA A 352 -7.56 -2.95 -20.25
N ALA A 353 -7.09 -2.40 -19.12
CA ALA A 353 -6.54 -1.05 -19.08
C ALA A 353 -5.31 -0.82 -19.97
N PRO A 354 -4.33 -1.74 -20.09
CA PRO A 354 -3.22 -1.60 -21.03
C PRO A 354 -3.67 -1.39 -22.48
N ALA A 355 -4.78 -2.00 -22.90
CA ALA A 355 -5.33 -1.84 -24.24
C ALA A 355 -6.13 -0.54 -24.44
N ILE A 356 -6.69 0.02 -23.37
CA ILE A 356 -7.56 1.22 -23.43
C ILE A 356 -6.73 2.51 -23.37
N ILE A 357 -5.81 2.63 -22.40
CA ILE A 357 -5.04 3.87 -22.18
C ILE A 357 -3.52 3.71 -22.34
N GLY A 358 -2.99 2.48 -22.19
CA GLY A 358 -1.56 2.18 -22.34
C GLY A 358 -0.64 2.92 -21.37
N LEU A 359 0.66 2.57 -21.38
CA LEU A 359 1.69 3.32 -20.67
C LEU A 359 2.15 4.52 -21.50
N SER A 360 2.22 5.70 -20.89
CA SER A 360 2.67 6.94 -21.55
C SER A 360 3.17 7.97 -20.53
N TRP A 361 3.71 9.10 -21.02
CA TRP A 361 4.08 10.24 -20.16
C TRP A 361 2.90 10.78 -19.35
N LEU A 362 1.68 10.68 -19.88
CA LEU A 362 0.46 11.10 -19.19
C LEU A 362 -0.01 10.03 -18.20
N PHE A 363 0.13 8.75 -18.54
CA PHE A 363 -0.33 7.62 -17.73
C PHE A 363 0.84 6.67 -17.40
N PRO A 364 1.79 7.09 -16.54
CA PRO A 364 3.07 6.40 -16.39
C PRO A 364 3.05 5.25 -15.37
N GLN A 365 1.92 5.00 -14.69
CA GLN A 365 1.79 4.01 -13.61
C GLN A 365 0.75 2.96 -13.99
N GLN A 366 1.20 1.76 -14.38
CA GLN A 366 0.36 0.69 -14.92
C GLN A 366 -0.77 0.26 -13.98
N ILE A 367 -0.50 0.13 -12.68
CA ILE A 367 -1.51 -0.25 -11.70
C ILE A 367 -2.58 0.82 -11.60
N ASN A 368 -2.19 2.09 -11.53
CA ASN A 368 -3.13 3.20 -11.44
C ASN A 368 -3.94 3.38 -12.72
N ASN A 369 -3.36 3.08 -13.88
CA ASN A 369 -4.09 2.98 -15.15
C ASN A 369 -5.23 1.96 -15.05
N GLY A 370 -4.96 0.78 -14.49
CA GLY A 370 -5.98 -0.22 -14.14
C GLY A 370 -7.07 0.37 -13.27
N VAL A 371 -6.69 0.98 -12.15
CA VAL A 371 -7.62 1.56 -11.17
C VAL A 371 -8.53 2.61 -11.81
N ILE A 372 -8.02 3.51 -12.66
CA ILE A 372 -8.87 4.53 -13.28
C ILE A 372 -9.80 3.97 -14.36
N VAL A 373 -9.38 2.98 -15.14
CA VAL A 373 -10.26 2.33 -16.12
C VAL A 373 -11.38 1.60 -15.40
N TRP A 374 -11.07 0.89 -14.31
CA TRP A 374 -12.07 0.26 -13.45
C TRP A 374 -13.02 1.29 -12.82
N ALA A 375 -12.50 2.37 -12.24
CA ALA A 375 -13.31 3.41 -11.61
C ALA A 375 -14.24 4.09 -12.64
N LEU A 376 -13.72 4.47 -13.82
CA LEU A 376 -14.52 5.11 -14.87
C LEU A 376 -15.56 4.16 -15.48
N GLY A 377 -15.21 2.88 -15.67
CA GLY A 377 -16.17 1.87 -16.11
C GLY A 377 -17.34 1.73 -15.13
N ASN A 378 -17.04 1.68 -13.83
CA ASN A 378 -18.07 1.69 -12.78
C ASN A 378 -18.88 3.00 -12.74
N ALA A 379 -18.23 4.14 -12.98
CA ALA A 379 -18.91 5.43 -13.09
C ALA A 379 -19.92 5.43 -14.24
N VAL A 380 -19.55 4.92 -15.42
CA VAL A 380 -20.44 4.83 -16.58
C VAL A 380 -21.62 3.91 -16.28
N ILE A 381 -21.36 2.69 -15.77
CA ILE A 381 -22.43 1.75 -15.43
C ILE A 381 -23.39 2.36 -14.40
N THR A 382 -22.85 2.97 -13.34
CA THR A 382 -23.65 3.61 -12.29
C THR A 382 -24.46 4.78 -12.84
N ALA A 383 -23.88 5.63 -13.69
CA ALA A 383 -24.57 6.76 -14.30
C ALA A 383 -25.73 6.30 -15.20
N VAL A 384 -25.55 5.21 -15.96
CA VAL A 384 -26.63 4.61 -16.77
C VAL A 384 -27.75 4.08 -15.88
N LEU A 385 -27.42 3.30 -14.83
CA LEU A 385 -28.42 2.76 -13.90
C LEU A 385 -29.16 3.88 -13.15
N PHE A 386 -28.44 4.95 -12.79
CA PHE A 386 -29.01 6.13 -12.17
C PHE A 386 -29.97 6.85 -13.13
N ALA A 387 -29.59 7.04 -14.39
CA ALA A 387 -30.43 7.67 -15.40
C ALA A 387 -31.70 6.86 -15.67
N VAL A 388 -31.58 5.53 -15.84
CA VAL A 388 -32.74 4.62 -15.99
C VAL A 388 -33.69 4.76 -14.81
N TRP A 389 -33.17 4.76 -13.57
CA TRP A 389 -34.00 4.96 -12.39
C TRP A 389 -34.69 6.34 -12.38
N HIS A 390 -33.95 7.42 -12.67
CA HIS A 390 -34.49 8.76 -12.70
C HIS A 390 -35.66 8.86 -13.70
N TYR A 391 -35.45 8.43 -14.95
CA TYR A 391 -36.48 8.54 -16.00
C TYR A 391 -37.66 7.59 -15.81
N THR A 392 -37.51 6.49 -15.07
CA THR A 392 -38.61 5.55 -14.82
C THR A 392 -39.40 5.83 -13.54
N THR A 393 -38.84 6.63 -12.62
CA THR A 393 -39.43 6.81 -11.28
C THR A 393 -39.67 8.27 -10.93
N ASN A 394 -38.79 9.19 -11.33
CA ASN A 394 -38.72 10.55 -10.79
C ASN A 394 -38.83 11.66 -11.83
N ALA A 395 -38.68 11.38 -13.13
CA ALA A 395 -38.62 12.43 -14.16
C ALA A 395 -39.92 13.24 -14.28
N ASP A 396 -41.07 12.62 -14.00
CA ASP A 396 -42.37 13.29 -14.05
C ASP A 396 -42.79 13.90 -12.70
N ASP A 397 -42.00 13.73 -11.63
CA ASP A 397 -42.30 14.30 -10.31
C ASP A 397 -41.72 15.73 -10.20
N PRO A 398 -42.56 16.78 -10.21
CA PRO A 398 -42.09 18.17 -10.16
C PRO A 398 -41.43 18.54 -8.82
N SER A 399 -41.57 17.71 -7.78
CA SER A 399 -40.89 17.91 -6.50
C SER A 399 -39.43 17.44 -6.50
N VAL A 400 -39.00 16.72 -7.54
CA VAL A 400 -37.65 16.19 -7.67
C VAL A 400 -36.75 17.16 -8.45
N SER A 401 -35.57 17.43 -7.90
CA SER A 401 -34.55 18.28 -8.52
C SER A 401 -33.15 17.73 -8.28
N LEU A 402 -32.14 18.31 -8.96
CA LEU A 402 -30.72 18.00 -8.71
C LEU A 402 -30.32 18.21 -7.24
N ALA A 403 -31.06 19.04 -6.48
CA ALA A 403 -30.85 19.20 -5.06
C ALA A 403 -31.05 17.88 -4.30
N ASN A 404 -32.07 17.09 -4.63
CA ASN A 404 -32.36 15.83 -3.95
C ASN A 404 -31.25 14.80 -4.16
N TYR A 405 -30.55 14.88 -5.29
CA TYR A 405 -29.42 14.02 -5.64
C TYR A 405 -28.07 14.55 -5.14
N GLY A 406 -28.03 15.76 -4.58
CA GLY A 406 -26.79 16.40 -4.15
C GLY A 406 -25.95 17.02 -5.27
N LEU A 407 -26.48 17.04 -6.49
CA LEU A 407 -25.81 17.52 -7.71
C LEU A 407 -26.11 18.99 -8.02
N ASP A 408 -26.92 19.64 -7.19
CA ASP A 408 -27.19 21.08 -7.32
C ASP A 408 -25.90 21.91 -7.26
N THR A 409 -25.83 22.88 -8.18
CA THR A 409 -24.72 23.83 -8.30
C THR A 409 -25.08 25.24 -7.81
N GLY A 410 -26.35 25.58 -7.54
CA GLY A 410 -26.75 26.94 -7.13
C GLY A 410 -26.19 28.01 -8.09
N ASP A 411 -25.26 28.84 -7.60
CA ASP A 411 -24.45 29.84 -8.35
C ASP A 411 -23.52 29.25 -9.45
N GLY A 412 -23.82 28.06 -9.97
CA GLY A 412 -23.07 27.38 -11.02
C GLY A 412 -21.63 27.07 -10.61
N ALA A 413 -20.68 27.44 -11.49
CA ALA A 413 -19.26 27.13 -11.33
C ALA A 413 -18.64 27.68 -10.04
N ARG A 414 -19.18 28.76 -9.47
CA ARG A 414 -18.65 29.35 -8.22
C ARG A 414 -18.86 28.43 -7.02
N THR A 415 -20.01 27.78 -6.91
CA THR A 415 -20.31 26.81 -5.85
C THR A 415 -19.39 25.60 -5.94
N VAL A 416 -19.18 25.09 -7.15
CA VAL A 416 -18.27 23.97 -7.41
C VAL A 416 -16.84 24.37 -7.07
N GLY A 417 -16.38 25.53 -7.54
CA GLY A 417 -15.03 26.04 -7.27
C GLY A 417 -14.74 26.21 -5.77
N VAL A 418 -15.66 26.81 -5.01
CA VAL A 418 -15.49 26.94 -3.55
C VAL A 418 -15.52 25.57 -2.86
N SER A 419 -16.33 24.62 -3.34
CA SER A 419 -16.36 23.26 -2.80
C SER A 419 -15.05 22.50 -3.08
N VAL A 420 -14.48 22.67 -4.27
CA VAL A 420 -13.17 22.10 -4.64
C VAL A 420 -12.08 22.70 -3.75
N LEU A 421 -12.05 24.03 -3.59
CA LEU A 421 -11.09 24.69 -2.70
C LEU A 421 -11.20 24.19 -1.25
N ALA A 422 -12.42 24.04 -0.73
CA ALA A 422 -12.63 23.50 0.61
C ALA A 422 -12.15 22.04 0.74
N GLY A 423 -12.40 21.21 -0.28
CA GLY A 423 -11.94 19.82 -0.30
C GLY A 423 -10.42 19.71 -0.36
N VAL A 424 -9.78 20.46 -1.26
CA VAL A 424 -8.31 20.54 -1.37
C VAL A 424 -7.69 21.05 -0.07
N ALA A 425 -8.23 22.12 0.52
CA ALA A 425 -7.74 22.65 1.79
C ALA A 425 -7.86 21.64 2.95
N THR A 426 -8.90 20.80 2.93
CA THR A 426 -9.07 19.73 3.92
C THR A 426 -7.96 18.68 3.81
N VAL A 427 -7.67 18.22 2.58
CA VAL A 427 -6.59 17.24 2.37
C VAL A 427 -5.21 17.86 2.59
N ALA A 428 -5.04 19.15 2.29
CA ALA A 428 -3.79 19.87 2.55
C ALA A 428 -3.44 19.88 4.05
N VAL A 429 -4.41 19.94 4.96
CA VAL A 429 -4.15 19.81 6.41
C VAL A 429 -3.57 18.42 6.73
N LEU A 430 -4.15 17.35 6.18
CA LEU A 430 -3.62 16.00 6.36
C LEU A 430 -2.20 15.87 5.77
N TYR A 431 -1.97 16.39 4.56
CA TYR A 431 -0.65 16.40 3.92
C TYR A 431 0.40 17.15 4.76
N LEU A 432 0.03 18.29 5.35
CA LEU A 432 0.92 19.05 6.23
C LEU A 432 1.21 18.30 7.53
N LEU A 433 0.23 17.63 8.12
CA LEU A 433 0.44 16.79 9.31
C LEU A 433 1.40 15.64 9.01
N GLU A 434 1.22 14.98 7.87
CA GLU A 434 2.12 13.94 7.39
C GLU A 434 3.53 14.49 7.14
N ALA A 435 3.66 15.68 6.55
CA ALA A 435 4.97 16.33 6.35
C ALA A 435 5.68 16.65 7.68
N VAL A 436 4.93 17.07 8.70
CA VAL A 436 5.48 17.29 10.05
C VAL A 436 5.91 15.97 10.68
N VAL A 437 5.14 14.90 10.51
CA VAL A 437 5.48 13.55 11.01
C VAL A 437 6.73 13.01 10.34
N ALA A 438 6.81 13.08 9.01
CA ALA A 438 7.99 12.68 8.26
C ALA A 438 9.24 13.47 8.70
N PHE A 439 9.09 14.78 8.96
CA PHE A 439 10.20 15.62 9.44
C PHE A 439 10.66 15.28 10.86
N LEU A 440 9.72 15.11 11.81
CA LEU A 440 10.04 14.91 13.23
C LEU A 440 10.42 13.47 13.56
N PHE A 441 9.80 12.50 12.90
CA PHE A 441 9.85 11.10 13.28
C PHE A 441 10.37 10.19 12.16
N GLN A 442 10.57 10.70 10.93
CA GLN A 442 10.95 9.88 9.77
C GLN A 442 10.04 8.64 9.60
N THR A 443 8.75 8.83 9.87
CA THR A 443 7.70 7.80 9.73
C THR A 443 6.58 8.37 8.87
N ASP A 444 5.59 7.52 8.57
CA ASP A 444 4.38 7.89 7.85
C ASP A 444 3.14 7.19 8.44
N PHE A 445 1.98 7.50 7.87
CA PHE A 445 0.72 6.86 8.24
C PHE A 445 0.54 5.53 7.51
N ARG A 446 0.86 4.41 8.17
CA ARG A 446 0.75 3.09 7.56
C ARG A 446 0.25 1.97 8.48
N ILE A 447 -0.28 0.94 7.84
CA ILE A 447 -0.48 -0.40 8.40
C ILE A 447 -0.37 -1.41 7.25
N TRP A 448 0.51 -2.40 7.40
CA TRP A 448 0.64 -3.50 6.46
C TRP A 448 0.82 -3.01 5.01
N VAL A 449 -0.09 -3.37 4.11
CA VAL A 449 -0.07 -2.98 2.69
C VAL A 449 -0.69 -1.60 2.41
N PHE A 450 -1.18 -0.88 3.42
CA PHE A 450 -1.82 0.42 3.24
C PHE A 450 -1.00 1.55 3.87
N ALA A 451 -0.70 2.58 3.08
CA ALA A 451 0.05 3.74 3.54
C ALA A 451 -0.46 5.06 2.94
N ILE A 452 -0.33 6.14 3.70
CA ILE A 452 -0.47 7.53 3.25
C ILE A 452 0.90 8.18 3.51
N LYS A 453 1.76 8.21 2.49
CA LYS A 453 3.11 8.80 2.54
C LYS A 453 3.25 10.00 1.61
N LEU A 454 4.23 10.86 1.83
CA LEU A 454 4.47 12.04 0.99
C LEU A 454 4.74 11.69 -0.48
N LEU A 455 4.37 12.63 -1.37
CA LEU A 455 4.66 12.52 -2.80
C LEU A 455 6.07 13.05 -3.09
N SER A 456 6.83 12.34 -3.91
CA SER A 456 8.00 12.91 -4.57
C SER A 456 7.58 14.03 -5.54
N PRO A 457 8.49 14.92 -5.97
CA PRO A 457 8.18 15.93 -6.97
C PRO A 457 7.65 15.34 -8.29
N ALA A 458 8.15 14.18 -8.71
CA ALA A 458 7.66 13.46 -9.88
C ALA A 458 6.24 12.93 -9.65
N GLN A 459 6.01 12.25 -8.52
CA GLN A 459 4.69 11.74 -8.14
C GLN A 459 3.64 12.85 -8.01
N PHE A 460 4.02 14.02 -7.49
CA PHE A 460 3.12 15.19 -7.44
C PHE A 460 2.67 15.61 -8.84
N ARG A 461 3.56 15.62 -9.84
CA ARG A 461 3.18 15.89 -11.24
C ARG A 461 2.27 14.80 -11.81
N ILE A 462 2.61 13.54 -11.56
CA ILE A 462 1.83 12.37 -12.00
C ILE A 462 0.40 12.40 -11.42
N SER A 463 0.21 12.95 -10.22
CA SER A 463 -1.11 13.05 -9.58
C SER A 463 -2.16 13.77 -10.44
N PHE A 464 -1.75 14.75 -11.25
CA PHE A 464 -2.68 15.49 -12.11
C PHE A 464 -3.34 14.62 -13.19
N SER A 465 -2.69 13.52 -13.59
CA SER A 465 -3.23 12.59 -14.58
C SER A 465 -4.43 11.78 -14.09
N TYR A 466 -4.47 11.51 -12.78
CA TYR A 466 -5.49 10.63 -12.18
C TYR A 466 -6.58 11.40 -11.43
N LEU A 467 -6.32 12.67 -11.07
CA LEU A 467 -7.23 13.47 -10.24
C LEU A 467 -8.61 13.67 -10.89
N LEU A 468 -8.66 14.08 -12.16
CA LEU A 468 -9.93 14.38 -12.84
C LEU A 468 -10.77 13.11 -13.09
N PRO A 469 -10.22 11.99 -13.59
CA PRO A 469 -10.93 10.71 -13.66
C PRO A 469 -11.55 10.28 -12.33
N LEU A 470 -10.77 10.35 -11.23
CA LEU A 470 -11.24 9.95 -9.91
C LEU A 470 -12.28 10.92 -9.35
N PHE A 471 -12.15 12.23 -9.61
CA PHE A 471 -13.17 13.21 -9.25
C PHE A 471 -14.51 12.90 -9.93
N ALA A 472 -14.50 12.58 -11.22
CA ALA A 472 -15.71 12.19 -11.95
C ALA A 472 -16.37 10.95 -11.33
N PHE A 473 -15.57 9.92 -11.01
CA PHE A 473 -16.05 8.72 -10.32
C PHE A 473 -16.70 9.05 -8.96
N PHE A 474 -16.05 9.87 -8.12
CA PHE A 474 -16.58 10.16 -6.78
C PHE A 474 -17.82 11.07 -6.80
N VAL A 475 -18.01 11.89 -7.84
CA VAL A 475 -19.27 12.62 -8.05
C VAL A 475 -20.41 11.64 -8.33
N VAL A 476 -20.20 10.67 -9.23
CA VAL A 476 -21.20 9.63 -9.55
C VAL A 476 -21.49 8.75 -8.34
N LEU A 477 -20.46 8.31 -7.61
CA LEU A 477 -20.62 7.56 -6.36
C LEU A 477 -21.42 8.38 -5.33
N GLY A 478 -21.13 9.67 -5.20
CA GLY A 478 -21.86 10.58 -4.32
C GLY A 478 -23.34 10.67 -4.68
N ALA A 479 -23.68 10.78 -5.97
CA ALA A 479 -25.06 10.83 -6.45
C ALA A 479 -25.80 9.50 -6.21
N LEU A 480 -25.13 8.37 -6.38
CA LEU A 480 -25.67 7.06 -6.04
C LEU A 480 -26.02 6.96 -4.54
N LEU A 481 -25.04 7.20 -3.66
CA LEU A 481 -25.19 7.03 -2.21
C LEU A 481 -26.17 8.04 -1.61
N HIS A 482 -26.04 9.30 -2.01
CA HIS A 482 -26.76 10.41 -1.38
C HIS A 482 -27.98 10.89 -2.18
N GLY A 483 -28.19 10.34 -3.37
CA GLY A 483 -29.40 10.53 -4.18
C GLY A 483 -30.21 9.25 -4.27
N GLN A 484 -29.83 8.35 -5.17
CA GLN A 484 -30.63 7.16 -5.52
C GLN A 484 -30.91 6.23 -4.33
N LEU A 485 -29.95 6.05 -3.42
CA LEU A 485 -30.08 5.13 -2.28
C LEU A 485 -30.60 5.80 -1.00
N ARG A 486 -31.00 7.08 -1.08
CA ARG A 486 -31.47 7.89 0.04
C ARG A 486 -32.98 8.19 -0.04
N PRO A 487 -33.84 7.36 0.57
CA PRO A 487 -35.29 7.53 0.51
C PRO A 487 -35.79 8.74 1.30
N GLU A 488 -37.03 9.12 1.02
CA GLU A 488 -37.78 10.11 1.79
C GLU A 488 -37.97 9.64 3.23
N GLY A 489 -37.92 10.57 4.19
CA GLY A 489 -38.02 10.26 5.61
C GLY A 489 -36.86 9.45 6.19
N GLU A 490 -35.76 9.25 5.45
CA GLU A 490 -34.59 8.54 5.97
C GLU A 490 -34.07 9.20 7.27
N SER A 491 -33.63 8.35 8.21
CA SER A 491 -32.99 8.78 9.44
C SER A 491 -31.94 9.89 9.21
N ARG A 492 -32.04 10.95 10.01
CA ARG A 492 -31.01 12.00 10.10
C ARG A 492 -29.77 11.57 10.89
N SER A 493 -29.71 10.33 11.37
CA SER A 493 -28.55 9.79 12.10
C SER A 493 -27.34 9.62 11.17
N LEU A 494 -26.29 10.40 11.43
CA LEU A 494 -25.02 10.31 10.71
C LEU A 494 -24.41 8.90 10.82
N ARG A 495 -24.44 8.30 12.02
CA ARG A 495 -23.86 6.97 12.28
C ARG A 495 -24.53 5.89 11.42
N ARG A 496 -25.86 5.90 11.34
CA ARG A 496 -26.61 4.93 10.52
C ARG A 496 -26.33 5.11 9.03
N ALA A 497 -26.25 6.36 8.57
CA ALA A 497 -25.90 6.66 7.19
C ALA A 497 -24.48 6.18 6.84
N MET A 498 -23.50 6.47 7.71
CA MET A 498 -22.12 6.00 7.54
C MET A 498 -22.03 4.49 7.48
N ALA A 499 -22.68 3.77 8.42
CA ALA A 499 -22.68 2.31 8.42
C ALA A 499 -23.33 1.71 7.16
N THR A 500 -24.45 2.29 6.71
CA THR A 500 -25.17 1.81 5.52
C THR A 500 -24.35 2.03 4.25
N ASN A 501 -23.81 3.23 4.06
CA ASN A 501 -22.98 3.54 2.90
C ASN A 501 -21.65 2.78 2.93
N TRP A 502 -21.07 2.55 4.11
CA TRP A 502 -19.87 1.74 4.27
C TRP A 502 -20.13 0.30 3.84
N LEU A 503 -21.23 -0.32 4.29
CA LEU A 503 -21.59 -1.67 3.89
C LEU A 503 -21.79 -1.80 2.38
N ILE A 504 -22.41 -0.79 1.74
CA ILE A 504 -22.63 -0.80 0.28
C ILE A 504 -21.32 -0.67 -0.49
N VAL A 505 -20.42 0.23 -0.07
CA VAL A 505 -19.17 0.50 -0.81
C VAL A 505 -18.12 -0.58 -0.53
N VAL A 506 -18.03 -1.08 0.70
CA VAL A 506 -16.94 -1.97 1.15
C VAL A 506 -17.37 -3.44 1.18
N GLY A 507 -18.66 -3.73 1.41
CA GLY A 507 -19.15 -5.09 1.59
C GLY A 507 -18.87 -6.02 0.40
N GLY A 508 -18.93 -5.49 -0.82
CA GLY A 508 -18.53 -6.23 -2.02
C GLY A 508 -17.08 -6.72 -1.94
N PHE A 509 -16.14 -5.83 -1.61
CA PHE A 509 -14.72 -6.18 -1.50
C PHE A 509 -14.45 -7.20 -0.41
N VAL A 510 -15.16 -7.13 0.73
CA VAL A 510 -15.08 -8.16 1.78
C VAL A 510 -15.51 -9.53 1.23
N VAL A 511 -16.58 -9.59 0.43
CA VAL A 511 -17.02 -10.83 -0.22
C VAL A 511 -16.00 -11.32 -1.25
N LEU A 512 -15.48 -10.45 -2.10
CA LEU A 512 -14.44 -10.80 -3.08
C LEU A 512 -13.21 -11.40 -2.40
N LEU A 513 -12.74 -10.77 -1.33
CA LEU A 513 -11.60 -11.24 -0.55
C LEU A 513 -11.92 -12.58 0.14
N ALA A 514 -13.11 -12.76 0.70
CA ALA A 514 -13.51 -14.04 1.27
C ALA A 514 -13.51 -15.17 0.21
N VAL A 515 -14.00 -14.89 -1.00
CA VAL A 515 -13.99 -15.84 -2.12
C VAL A 515 -12.57 -16.25 -2.50
N GLN A 516 -11.61 -15.33 -2.44
CA GLN A 516 -10.21 -15.58 -2.79
C GLN A 516 -9.42 -16.24 -1.66
N TYR A 517 -9.48 -15.67 -0.45
CA TYR A 517 -8.62 -16.06 0.67
C TYR A 517 -9.13 -17.25 1.46
N VAL A 518 -10.45 -17.54 1.50
CA VAL A 518 -10.93 -18.75 2.21
C VAL A 518 -10.37 -20.03 1.56
N PRO A 519 -10.39 -20.17 0.22
CA PRO A 519 -9.70 -21.28 -0.44
C PRO A 519 -8.18 -21.24 -0.27
N LEU A 520 -7.56 -20.06 -0.37
CA LEU A 520 -6.10 -19.91 -0.19
C LEU A 520 -5.62 -20.43 1.16
N LEU A 521 -6.27 -19.97 2.24
CA LEU A 521 -6.00 -20.37 3.61
C LEU A 521 -6.37 -21.85 3.90
N SER A 522 -6.99 -22.55 2.95
CA SER A 522 -7.23 -24.00 3.02
C SER A 522 -6.20 -24.82 2.22
N GLY A 523 -5.12 -24.19 1.76
CA GLY A 523 -4.05 -24.83 0.95
C GLY A 523 -4.39 -24.95 -0.54
N ARG A 524 -5.39 -24.22 -1.04
CA ARG A 524 -5.78 -24.23 -2.45
C ARG A 524 -5.28 -22.98 -3.17
N PRO A 525 -5.15 -22.98 -4.51
CA PRO A 525 -4.81 -21.76 -5.23
C PRO A 525 -5.94 -20.72 -5.16
N LEU A 526 -5.61 -19.46 -5.45
CA LEU A 526 -6.60 -18.39 -5.62
C LEU A 526 -7.62 -18.74 -6.73
N PRO A 527 -8.92 -18.86 -6.41
CA PRO A 527 -9.94 -19.32 -7.37
C PRO A 527 -10.06 -18.49 -8.65
N LEU A 528 -9.79 -17.18 -8.59
CA LEU A 528 -9.91 -16.31 -9.78
C LEU A 528 -8.55 -16.00 -10.43
N GLY A 529 -7.42 -16.46 -9.88
CA GLY A 529 -6.12 -16.38 -10.57
C GLY A 529 -5.53 -14.98 -10.78
N HIS A 530 -5.74 -14.04 -9.85
CA HIS A 530 -5.20 -12.68 -9.94
C HIS A 530 -4.47 -12.27 -8.64
N PRO A 531 -3.25 -12.75 -8.38
CA PRO A 531 -2.58 -12.58 -7.09
C PRO A 531 -2.33 -11.11 -6.73
N LEU A 532 -1.65 -10.36 -7.60
CA LEU A 532 -1.34 -8.95 -7.36
C LEU A 532 -2.58 -8.08 -7.16
N LEU A 533 -3.60 -8.25 -8.01
CA LEU A 533 -4.85 -7.49 -7.89
C LEU A 533 -5.67 -7.92 -6.66
N THR A 534 -5.55 -9.17 -6.22
CA THR A 534 -6.20 -9.63 -4.97
C THR A 534 -5.54 -8.97 -3.75
N ILE A 535 -4.21 -8.82 -3.74
CA ILE A 535 -3.51 -8.05 -2.69
C ILE A 535 -3.92 -6.57 -2.74
N LEU A 536 -4.02 -5.98 -3.94
CA LEU A 536 -4.51 -4.60 -4.10
C LEU A 536 -5.95 -4.44 -3.57
N ALA A 537 -6.81 -5.46 -3.70
CA ALA A 537 -8.16 -5.45 -3.15
C ALA A 537 -8.20 -5.36 -1.61
N LEU A 538 -7.17 -5.84 -0.90
CA LEU A 538 -7.04 -5.63 0.56
C LEU A 538 -6.92 -4.15 0.91
N GLN A 539 -6.09 -3.40 0.16
CA GLN A 539 -5.92 -1.96 0.35
C GLN A 539 -7.22 -1.19 0.10
N PHE A 540 -8.01 -1.63 -0.88
CA PHE A 540 -9.30 -1.02 -1.18
C PHE A 540 -10.31 -1.13 -0.04
N VAL A 541 -10.22 -2.13 0.85
CA VAL A 541 -11.08 -2.18 2.05
C VAL A 541 -10.82 -0.97 2.95
N ALA A 542 -9.55 -0.67 3.24
CA ALA A 542 -9.18 0.49 4.05
C ALA A 542 -9.52 1.80 3.32
N LEU A 543 -9.10 1.92 2.06
CA LEU A 543 -9.29 3.14 1.28
C LEU A 543 -10.77 3.48 1.06
N LEU A 544 -11.57 2.50 0.66
CA LEU A 544 -13.00 2.70 0.42
C LEU A 544 -13.80 2.94 1.72
N SER A 545 -13.29 2.44 2.86
CA SER A 545 -13.84 2.80 4.16
C SER A 545 -13.72 4.30 4.43
N ILE A 546 -12.53 4.87 4.20
CA ILE A 546 -12.28 6.31 4.33
C ILE A 546 -13.18 7.08 3.36
N VAL A 547 -13.21 6.67 2.08
CA VAL A 547 -14.04 7.28 1.03
C VAL A 547 -15.50 7.36 1.43
N SER A 548 -16.06 6.26 1.96
CA SER A 548 -17.48 6.19 2.34
C SER A 548 -17.81 7.10 3.52
N PHE A 549 -16.95 7.14 4.53
CA PHE A 549 -17.13 8.01 5.70
C PHE A 549 -16.99 9.49 5.35
N VAL A 550 -15.96 9.86 4.58
CA VAL A 550 -15.75 11.23 4.08
C VAL A 550 -16.93 11.66 3.24
N SER A 551 -17.32 10.87 2.24
CA SER A 551 -18.45 11.18 1.36
C SER A 551 -19.73 11.44 2.17
N THR A 552 -20.04 10.55 3.12
CA THR A 552 -21.25 10.66 3.95
C THR A 552 -21.22 11.85 4.90
N TYR A 553 -20.09 12.09 5.58
CA TYR A 553 -19.95 13.20 6.50
C TYR A 553 -20.10 14.55 5.80
N PHE A 554 -19.37 14.74 4.70
CA PHE A 554 -19.38 16.02 4.00
C PHE A 554 -20.72 16.26 3.29
N PHE A 555 -21.37 15.23 2.75
CA PHE A 555 -22.73 15.38 2.24
C PHE A 555 -23.71 15.82 3.33
N ARG A 556 -23.61 15.29 4.55
CA ARG A 556 -24.45 15.71 5.69
C ARG A 556 -24.17 17.15 6.14
N LYS A 557 -22.95 17.64 5.96
CA LYS A 557 -22.55 19.03 6.29
C LYS A 557 -23.00 20.04 5.23
N THR A 558 -22.88 19.70 3.94
CA THR A 558 -23.04 20.65 2.83
C THR A 558 -24.35 20.49 2.07
N GLY A 559 -24.98 19.31 2.15
CA GLY A 559 -26.11 18.91 1.31
C GLY A 559 -25.74 18.73 -0.16
N ARG A 560 -24.45 18.71 -0.52
CA ARG A 560 -23.93 18.59 -1.90
C ARG A 560 -22.76 17.61 -1.96
N VAL A 561 -22.56 16.94 -3.10
CA VAL A 561 -21.51 15.92 -3.25
C VAL A 561 -20.11 16.51 -3.41
N TRP A 562 -19.99 17.76 -3.86
CA TRP A 562 -18.75 18.37 -4.36
C TRP A 562 -17.57 18.34 -3.39
N VAL A 563 -17.77 18.69 -2.11
CA VAL A 563 -16.69 18.69 -1.11
C VAL A 563 -16.19 17.28 -0.84
N GLY A 564 -17.11 16.33 -0.58
CA GLY A 564 -16.76 14.94 -0.32
C GLY A 564 -16.10 14.27 -1.52
N ALA A 565 -16.61 14.52 -2.73
CA ALA A 565 -16.01 14.01 -3.96
C ALA A 565 -14.59 14.57 -4.20
N THR A 566 -14.36 15.84 -3.90
CA THR A 566 -13.02 16.45 -4.00
C THR A 566 -12.05 15.82 -3.00
N ILE A 567 -12.44 15.71 -1.73
CA ILE A 567 -11.57 15.11 -0.69
C ILE A 567 -11.20 13.69 -1.09
N ASN A 568 -12.18 12.89 -1.50
CA ASN A 568 -11.93 11.51 -1.94
C ASN A 568 -11.04 11.47 -3.18
N ALA A 569 -11.26 12.32 -4.18
CA ALA A 569 -10.44 12.35 -5.38
C ALA A 569 -8.98 12.68 -5.07
N VAL A 570 -8.74 13.74 -4.31
CA VAL A 570 -7.38 14.18 -3.95
C VAL A 570 -6.70 13.14 -3.06
N LEU A 571 -7.38 12.63 -2.03
CA LEU A 571 -6.83 11.65 -1.11
C LEU A 571 -6.50 10.32 -1.81
N VAL A 572 -7.44 9.78 -2.59
CA VAL A 572 -7.24 8.50 -3.29
C VAL A 572 -6.13 8.64 -4.33
N THR A 573 -6.11 9.75 -5.09
CA THR A 573 -5.03 10.04 -6.04
C THR A 573 -3.69 10.07 -5.33
N TRP A 574 -3.60 10.78 -4.20
CA TRP A 574 -2.38 10.86 -3.40
C TRP A 574 -1.90 9.45 -2.98
N VAL A 575 -2.77 8.66 -2.36
CA VAL A 575 -2.44 7.32 -1.85
C VAL A 575 -1.95 6.41 -2.98
N ILE A 576 -2.70 6.30 -4.08
CA ILE A 576 -2.35 5.35 -5.14
C ILE A 576 -1.12 5.78 -5.93
N VAL A 577 -0.87 7.08 -6.10
CA VAL A 577 0.28 7.59 -6.86
C VAL A 577 1.58 7.46 -6.05
N ALA A 578 1.51 7.66 -4.74
CA ALA A 578 2.66 7.51 -3.84
C ALA A 578 3.03 6.05 -3.59
N GLY A 579 2.04 5.14 -3.56
CA GLY A 579 2.20 3.74 -3.20
C GLY A 579 2.39 2.76 -4.36
N THR A 580 2.81 3.21 -5.54
CA THR A 580 3.02 2.33 -6.70
C THR A 580 4.30 2.64 -7.47
N ALA A 581 4.68 1.69 -8.31
CA ALA A 581 5.76 1.81 -9.28
C ALA A 581 5.38 2.67 -10.50
N THR A 582 6.35 3.41 -11.02
CA THR A 582 6.29 4.23 -12.24
C THR A 582 7.10 3.55 -13.34
N GLN A 583 6.43 3.07 -14.39
CA GLN A 583 7.03 2.26 -15.47
C GLN A 583 7.47 3.10 -16.68
N PHE A 584 7.05 4.36 -16.75
CA PHE A 584 7.41 5.26 -17.84
C PHE A 584 8.41 6.32 -17.35
N PRO A 585 9.40 6.75 -18.15
CA PRO A 585 10.28 7.86 -17.80
C PRO A 585 9.49 9.18 -17.65
N VAL A 586 9.71 9.95 -16.59
CA VAL A 586 8.94 11.19 -16.29
C VAL A 586 9.78 12.41 -16.03
#